data_AF-A0A1H8UKG1-F1
#
_entry.id   AF-A0A1H8UKG1-F1
#
_cell.length_a   1.000
_cell.length_b   1.000
_cell.length_c   1.000
_cell.angle_alpha   90.00
_cell.angle_beta   90.00
_cell.angle_gamma   90.00
#
_symmetry.space_group_name_H-M   'P 1'
#
loop_
_entity.id
_entity.type
_entity.pdbx_description
1 polymer ?
#
loop_
_entity_poly.entity_id
_entity_poly.type
_entity_poly.pdbx_seq_one_letter_code
_entity_poly.pdbx_strand_id
1 'polypeptide(L)'
;MWKKRVASGEIAFITHYWHEPRWDGITTVTKVGCSDIAKLEAWCRSQGLDPAYIHRRQPFPHYDLIGRKQLEILRREGYEDQIARFKLEE
;
A
#
# COMPACT_ATOMS: atom_id res chain seq x y z
N MET A 1 -4.00 -14.67 -3.09
CA MET A 1 -3.94 -13.61 -4.14
C MET A 1 -4.53 -12.33 -3.56
N TRP A 2 -3.86 -11.17 -3.67
CA TRP A 2 -4.20 -9.91 -2.98
C TRP A 2 -5.71 -9.60 -2.96
N LYS A 3 -6.37 -9.63 -4.12
CA LYS A 3 -7.83 -9.40 -4.26
C LYS A 3 -8.69 -10.24 -3.31
N LYS A 4 -8.35 -11.52 -3.12
CA LYS A 4 -9.09 -12.42 -2.21
C LYS A 4 -8.93 -12.01 -0.74
N ARG A 5 -7.72 -11.61 -0.35
CA ARG A 5 -7.40 -11.15 1.02
C ARG A 5 -8.06 -9.80 1.31
N VAL A 6 -8.04 -8.89 0.33
CA VAL A 6 -8.78 -7.62 0.42
C VAL A 6 -10.27 -7.90 0.60
N ALA A 7 -10.86 -8.76 -0.24
CA ALA A 7 -12.28 -9.10 -0.17
C ALA A 7 -12.67 -9.76 1.17
N SER A 8 -11.80 -10.55 1.79
CA SER A 8 -12.03 -11.17 3.11
C SER A 8 -11.88 -10.21 4.30
N GLY A 9 -11.58 -8.93 4.08
CA GLY A 9 -11.39 -7.94 5.15
C GLY A 9 -10.02 -8.05 5.83
N GLU A 10 -9.03 -8.69 5.20
CA GLU A 10 -7.64 -8.64 5.65
C GLU A 10 -6.98 -7.36 5.17
N ILE A 11 -6.02 -6.84 5.95
CA ILE A 11 -5.06 -5.85 5.43
C ILE A 11 -4.09 -6.60 4.53
N ALA A 12 -4.06 -6.26 3.25
CA ALA A 12 -3.24 -6.95 2.25
C ALA A 12 -2.43 -5.97 1.41
N PHE A 13 -1.16 -6.32 1.15
CA PHE A 13 -0.22 -5.49 0.42
C PHE A 13 0.07 -6.09 -0.96
N ILE A 14 0.21 -5.24 -1.97
CA ILE A 14 0.75 -5.60 -3.28
C ILE A 14 1.56 -4.45 -3.85
N THR A 15 2.80 -4.72 -4.22
CA THR A 15 3.66 -3.77 -4.92
C THR A 15 3.68 -4.09 -6.42
N HIS A 16 3.61 -3.04 -7.23
CA HIS A 16 3.78 -3.14 -8.68
C HIS A 16 4.45 -1.87 -9.22
N TYR A 17 4.99 -1.97 -10.43
CA TYR A 17 5.50 -0.81 -11.13
C TYR A 17 4.37 0.17 -11.44
N TRP A 18 4.65 1.44 -11.21
CA TRP A 18 3.76 2.56 -11.46
C TRP A 18 4.61 3.74 -11.88
N HIS A 19 4.34 4.26 -13.06
CA HIS A 19 5.03 5.41 -13.60
C HIS A 19 4.05 6.57 -13.70
N GLU A 20 4.29 7.62 -12.92
CA GLU A 20 3.52 8.85 -12.94
C GLU A 20 4.48 10.01 -13.14
N PRO A 21 4.42 10.73 -14.28
CA PRO A 21 5.36 11.78 -14.64
C PRO A 21 5.49 12.91 -13.61
N ARG A 22 4.51 13.09 -12.73
CA ARG A 22 4.54 14.09 -11.66
C ARG A 22 5.48 13.74 -10.50
N TRP A 23 5.87 12.47 -10.37
CA TRP A 23 6.68 11.97 -9.27
C TRP A 23 8.00 11.40 -9.79
N ASP A 24 8.95 12.28 -10.05
CA ASP A 24 10.26 11.89 -10.54
C ASP A 24 10.98 10.94 -9.57
N GLY A 25 11.64 9.92 -10.13
CA GLY A 25 12.29 8.85 -9.35
C GLY A 25 11.36 7.84 -8.68
N ILE A 26 10.03 8.04 -8.67
CA ILE A 26 9.07 7.07 -8.11
C ILE A 26 8.57 6.15 -9.24
N THR A 27 9.01 4.90 -9.21
CA THR A 27 8.69 3.90 -10.25
C THR A 27 7.78 2.77 -9.77
N THR A 28 7.39 2.78 -8.50
CA THR A 28 6.53 1.75 -7.91
C THR A 28 5.52 2.35 -6.95
N VAL A 29 4.48 1.56 -6.68
CA VAL A 29 3.49 1.84 -5.66
C VAL A 29 3.13 0.56 -4.94
N THR A 30 2.93 0.65 -3.63
CA THR A 30 2.38 -0.44 -2.83
C THR A 30 0.94 -0.11 -2.48
N LYS A 31 0.01 -0.98 -2.86
CA LYS A 31 -1.41 -0.87 -2.54
C LYS A 31 -1.72 -1.66 -1.29
N VAL A 32 -2.21 -0.99 -0.26
CA VAL A 32 -2.69 -1.60 0.99
C VAL A 32 -4.20 -1.65 0.96
N GLY A 33 -4.77 -2.82 0.71
CA GLY A 33 -6.20 -3.00 0.51
C GLY A 33 -6.90 -3.69 1.68
N CYS A 34 -8.17 -3.34 1.89
CA CYS A 34 -9.09 -4.03 2.78
C CYS A 34 -10.55 -3.69 2.40
N SER A 35 -11.45 -4.68 2.37
CA SER A 35 -12.89 -4.44 2.15
C SER A 35 -13.57 -3.81 3.37
N ASP A 36 -13.04 -4.04 4.58
CA ASP A 36 -13.46 -3.36 5.80
C ASP A 36 -12.80 -1.98 5.87
N ILE A 37 -13.58 -0.96 5.52
CA ILE A 37 -13.12 0.44 5.49
C ILE A 37 -12.73 0.92 6.89
N ALA A 38 -13.50 0.59 7.93
CA ALA A 38 -13.20 1.06 9.28
C ALA A 38 -11.85 0.48 9.76
N LYS A 39 -11.58 -0.79 9.43
CA LYS A 39 -10.30 -1.44 9.67
C LYS A 39 -9.16 -0.81 8.88
N LEU A 40 -9.38 -0.49 7.60
CA LEU A 40 -8.38 0.19 6.77
C LEU A 40 -8.04 1.58 7.32
N GLU A 41 -9.05 2.36 7.71
CA GLU A 41 -8.85 3.68 8.30
C GLU A 41 -8.10 3.61 9.64
N ALA A 42 -8.42 2.62 10.48
CA ALA A 42 -7.70 2.40 11.73
C ALA A 42 -6.23 2.02 11.48
N TRP A 43 -5.97 1.18 10.48
CA TRP A 43 -4.61 0.85 10.06
C TRP A 43 -3.88 2.09 9.49
N CYS A 44 -4.52 2.92 8.67
CA CYS A 44 -3.92 4.17 8.20
C CYS A 44 -3.49 5.06 9.37
N ARG A 45 -4.38 5.29 10.34
CA ARG A 45 -4.08 6.10 11.53
C ARG A 45 -2.91 5.53 12.34
N SER A 46 -2.82 4.22 12.52
CA SER A 46 -1.71 3.59 13.27
C SER A 46 -0.35 3.69 12.57
N GLN A 47 -0.33 3.97 11.27
CA GLN A 47 0.87 4.23 10.47
C GLN A 47 1.15 5.73 10.27
N GLY A 48 0.35 6.61 10.89
CA GLY A 48 0.44 8.06 10.71
C GLY A 48 0.05 8.52 9.31
N LEU A 49 -0.85 7.79 8.65
CA LEU A 49 -1.42 8.13 7.34
C LEU A 49 -2.80 8.76 7.52
N ASP A 50 -3.14 9.73 6.67
CA ASP A 50 -4.45 10.35 6.66
C ASP A 50 -5.46 9.46 5.90
N PRO A 51 -6.48 8.88 6.56
CA PRO A 51 -7.47 8.02 5.90
C PRO A 51 -8.30 8.72 4.81
N ALA A 52 -8.25 10.05 4.69
CA ALA A 52 -8.87 10.79 3.61
C ALA A 52 -8.34 10.38 2.21
N TYR A 53 -7.09 9.89 2.14
CA TYR A 53 -6.48 9.42 0.89
C TYR A 53 -6.80 7.96 0.54
N ILE A 54 -7.68 7.27 1.30
CA ILE A 54 -8.15 5.94 0.91
C ILE A 54 -8.93 6.02 -0.40
N HIS A 55 -8.50 5.26 -1.41
CA HIS A 55 -9.25 5.01 -2.62
C HIS A 55 -10.41 4.06 -2.31
N ARG A 56 -11.60 4.61 -2.04
CA ARG A 56 -12.82 3.85 -1.64
C ARG A 56 -13.51 3.09 -2.78
N ARG A 57 -12.82 2.82 -3.89
CA ARG A 57 -13.43 2.15 -5.05
C ARG A 57 -13.61 0.66 -4.78
N GLN A 58 -14.85 0.21 -4.77
CA GLN A 58 -15.17 -1.21 -4.66
C GLN A 58 -14.75 -1.99 -5.92
N PRO A 59 -14.44 -3.29 -5.78
CA PRO A 59 -14.48 -4.09 -4.55
C PRO A 59 -13.17 -4.07 -3.74
N PHE A 60 -12.19 -3.25 -4.12
CA PHE A 60 -10.86 -3.24 -3.50
C PHE A 60 -10.48 -1.84 -2.99
N PRO A 61 -11.12 -1.36 -1.91
CA PRO A 61 -10.66 -0.15 -1.25
C PRO A 61 -9.21 -0.31 -0.83
N HIS A 62 -8.38 0.71 -1.09
CA HIS A 62 -6.97 0.65 -0.79
C HIS A 62 -6.34 2.02 -0.55
N TYR A 63 -5.18 2.01 0.09
CA TYR A 63 -4.28 3.15 0.24
C TYR A 63 -3.03 2.93 -0.62
N ASP A 64 -2.61 3.94 -1.37
CA ASP A 64 -1.38 3.89 -2.17
C ASP A 64 -0.21 4.45 -1.36
N LEU A 65 0.83 3.63 -1.19
CA LEU A 65 2.11 4.03 -0.60
C LEU A 65 3.15 4.19 -1.70
N ILE A 66 3.84 5.33 -1.69
CA ILE A 66 4.89 5.66 -2.66
C ILE A 66 6.12 6.24 -1.95
N GLY A 67 7.27 6.17 -2.62
CA GLY A 67 8.53 6.78 -2.16
C GLY A 67 8.94 6.32 -0.77
N ARG A 68 9.44 7.25 0.06
CA ARG A 68 9.96 6.93 1.40
C ARG A 68 8.96 6.19 2.29
N LYS A 69 7.68 6.59 2.26
CA LYS A 69 6.64 5.98 3.11
C LYS A 69 6.33 4.54 2.71
N GLN A 70 6.48 4.22 1.43
CA GLN A 70 6.38 2.85 0.92
C GLN A 70 7.45 1.95 1.54
N LEU A 71 8.72 2.36 1.47
CA LEU A 71 9.84 1.62 2.04
C LEU A 71 9.70 1.44 3.56
N GLU A 72 9.43 2.53 4.29
CA GLU A 72 9.31 2.50 5.75
C GLU A 72 8.23 1.51 6.23
N ILE A 73 7.06 1.53 5.60
CA ILE A 73 5.95 0.66 6.01
C ILE A 73 6.20 -0.78 5.57
N LEU A 74 6.68 -1.03 4.35
CA LEU A 74 7.00 -2.39 3.91
C LEU A 74 8.01 -3.05 4.84
N ARG A 75 9.04 -2.32 5.28
CA ARG A 75 10.05 -2.83 6.21
C ARG A 75 9.45 -3.14 7.58
N ARG A 76 8.64 -2.22 8.11
CA ARG A 76 7.95 -2.42 9.40
C ARG A 76 7.00 -3.62 9.39
N GLU A 77 6.31 -3.85 8.27
CA GLU A 77 5.34 -4.93 8.09
C GLU A 77 6.00 -6.25 7.62
N GLY A 78 7.33 -6.29 7.47
CA GLY A 78 8.09 -7.51 7.15
C GLY A 78 8.05 -7.94 5.68
N TYR A 79 7.80 -7.03 4.74
CA TYR A 79 7.76 -7.30 3.29
C TYR A 79 9.13 -7.12 2.61
N GLU A 80 10.20 -7.63 3.22
CA GLU A 80 11.58 -7.57 2.70
C GLU A 80 11.70 -8.13 1.26
N ASP A 81 10.97 -9.20 0.95
CA ASP A 81 10.92 -9.77 -0.41
C ASP A 81 10.42 -8.77 -1.46
N GLN A 82 9.46 -7.91 -1.10
CA GLN A 82 8.97 -6.86 -2.01
C GLN A 82 9.98 -5.73 -2.13
N ILE A 83 10.60 -5.33 -1.01
CA ILE A 83 11.65 -4.30 -1.01
C ILE A 83 12.80 -4.71 -1.94
N ALA A 84 13.31 -5.92 -1.79
CA ALA A 84 14.40 -6.45 -2.60
C ALA A 84 13.99 -6.62 -4.08
N ARG A 85 12.81 -7.20 -4.34
CA ARG A 85 12.33 -7.44 -5.71
C ARG A 85 12.14 -6.14 -6.51
N PHE A 86 11.69 -5.08 -5.85
CA PHE A 86 11.39 -3.80 -6.47
C PHE A 86 12.48 -2.73 -6.27
N LYS A 87 13.62 -3.10 -5.67
CA LYS A 87 14.79 -2.23 -5.50
C LYS A 87 14.46 -0.90 -4.81
N LEU A 88 13.69 -0.95 -3.72
CA LEU A 88 13.20 0.27 -3.04
C LEU A 88 14.25 0.98 -2.17
N GLU A 89 15.46 0.43 -2.07
CA GLU A 89 16.58 0.99 -1.29
C GLU A 89 17.70 1.59 -2.15
N GLU A 90 17.61 1.43 -3.48
CA GLU A 90 18.61 1.89 -4.45
C GLU A 90 18.34 3.32 -4.92
#